data_AF-A0A1I1BFS2-F1
#
_entry.id   AF-A0A1I1BFS2-F1
#
_cell.length_a   1.000
_cell.length_b   1.000
_cell.length_c   1.000
_cell.angle_alpha   90.00
_cell.angle_beta   90.00
_cell.angle_gamma   90.00
#
_symmetry.space_group_name_H-M   'P 1'
#
loop_
_entity.id
_entity.type
_entity.pdbx_description
1 polymer ?
#
loop_
_entity_poly.entity_id
_entity_poly.type
_entity_poly.pdbx_seq_one_letter_code
_entity_poly.pdbx_strand_id
1 'polypeptide(L)'
;MRGWRNAGILAALAAVTLAGCSNKEKTEAAAPASGASGTAKATATATAPQKAVKISIGMSDALNKYALASDDINKDKWVKKLGELTNTELDIKLIPHADIKPKIALMFAGGNVPDVLHTIQGMYPVSTDMLGAVKGGVFLPLDDLLQQYAPDLLKAIPEEAWNEVRYDGKIYAIPEYLSIQSRRATFIRKDLLDATGLPVPKTVDEYLDVMRAMKKNGVEHPFAFREKFAYSDFIFGAYDVMPYSTMFEKIGDEVVPKFFKVEAMKKALQAYKTMYDEGLIAKDFASVDGNRWTNEINAGKSGIWNHNANLMTTWVNTTKAANPNAVVTMIPSPVGDDGKGGMMKYSYTGNLTYINSNVGEEKAAAILKLLNFMMTDEGDRFFNFGIEGDTYTLKDGNVEYKQPVTAEETYEEQFRSSILRMVEDTALNRTLLATTEPGRQVVELFDSVVTKEGREGISFLPELEASGKYSDAGLKFSDMPPIILNHMLKMIYGKEPISDWPKVLEEWRSKGGNEIIKEATERYNSKDGVKLGE
;
A
#
# COMPACT_ATOMS: atom_id res chain seq x y z
N MET A 1 -44.06 -29.00 26.31
CA MET A 1 -45.27 -29.58 25.68
C MET A 1 -45.32 -29.16 24.23
N ARG A 2 -45.24 -30.18 23.34
CA ARG A 2 -46.03 -30.34 22.08
C ARG A 2 -46.05 -29.16 21.10
N GLY A 3 -45.70 -29.27 19.82
CA GLY A 3 -45.56 -30.43 18.93
C GLY A 3 -45.92 -29.92 17.51
N TRP A 4 -45.14 -30.27 16.49
CA TRP A 4 -45.49 -31.28 15.46
C TRP A 4 -46.51 -30.75 14.42
N ARG A 5 -46.27 -30.74 13.09
CA ARG A 5 -46.02 -31.92 12.23
C ARG A 5 -45.56 -31.55 10.80
N ASN A 6 -44.78 -32.48 10.27
CA ASN A 6 -44.42 -32.72 8.86
C ASN A 6 -45.60 -33.17 7.99
N ALA A 7 -45.49 -32.94 6.68
CA ALA A 7 -45.80 -33.83 5.53
C ALA A 7 -45.61 -33.00 4.24
N GLY A 8 -44.96 -33.40 3.15
CA GLY A 8 -44.52 -34.70 2.66
C GLY A 8 -45.17 -35.00 1.29
N ILE A 9 -44.34 -35.44 0.33
CA ILE A 9 -44.67 -36.19 -0.91
C ILE A 9 -45.11 -35.27 -2.11
N LEU A 10 -44.62 -35.35 -3.35
CA LEU A 10 -44.47 -36.49 -4.27
C LEU A 10 -43.46 -36.23 -5.41
N ALA A 11 -42.76 -37.29 -5.79
CA ALA A 11 -41.86 -37.42 -6.94
C ALA A 11 -42.61 -37.60 -8.27
N ALA A 12 -41.99 -37.19 -9.37
CA ALA A 12 -42.32 -37.69 -10.72
C ALA A 12 -41.04 -37.90 -11.54
N LEU A 13 -40.72 -39.18 -11.76
CA LEU A 13 -39.77 -39.71 -12.75
C LEU A 13 -40.36 -39.54 -14.16
N ALA A 14 -39.55 -39.16 -15.13
CA ALA A 14 -39.76 -39.55 -16.53
C ALA A 14 -38.39 -39.66 -17.23
N ALA A 15 -37.99 -40.90 -17.49
CA ALA A 15 -36.88 -41.27 -18.36
C ALA A 15 -37.40 -41.45 -19.79
N VAL A 16 -36.65 -40.96 -20.78
CA VAL A 16 -36.75 -41.43 -22.17
C VAL A 16 -35.33 -41.62 -22.71
N THR A 17 -35.02 -42.88 -22.98
CA THR A 17 -33.86 -43.39 -23.71
C THR A 17 -34.12 -43.42 -25.22
N LEU A 18 -33.07 -43.29 -26.04
CA LEU A 18 -32.77 -44.04 -27.29
C LEU A 18 -31.56 -43.36 -27.95
N ALA A 19 -30.32 -43.80 -27.69
CA ALA A 19 -29.61 -44.89 -28.38
C ALA A 19 -29.42 -44.64 -29.89
N GLY A 20 -28.21 -44.21 -30.24
CA GLY A 20 -27.73 -44.06 -31.61
C GLY A 20 -27.26 -45.39 -32.22
N CYS A 21 -27.40 -45.48 -33.53
CA CYS A 21 -26.83 -46.54 -34.37
C CYS A 21 -25.76 -45.96 -35.30
N SER A 22 -24.62 -46.65 -35.33
CA SER A 22 -23.54 -46.54 -36.30
C SER A 22 -24.02 -46.79 -37.74
N ASN A 23 -23.33 -46.27 -38.76
CA ASN A 23 -22.26 -47.01 -39.48
C ASN A 23 -21.88 -46.35 -40.83
N LYS A 24 -20.61 -46.54 -41.19
CA LYS A 24 -20.00 -46.66 -42.53
C LYS A 24 -19.70 -45.44 -43.40
N GLU A 25 -18.38 -45.22 -43.49
CA GLU A 25 -17.60 -44.68 -44.60
C GLU A 25 -18.03 -45.22 -45.97
N LYS A 26 -17.96 -44.34 -46.96
CA LYS A 26 -17.74 -44.69 -48.37
C LYS A 26 -16.73 -43.72 -48.97
N THR A 27 -15.54 -44.26 -49.21
CA THR A 27 -14.52 -43.72 -50.10
C THR A 27 -15.01 -43.84 -51.54
N GLU A 28 -14.89 -42.78 -52.32
CA GLU A 28 -14.91 -42.86 -53.78
C GLU A 28 -13.82 -41.96 -54.34
N ALA A 29 -12.94 -42.57 -55.13
CA ALA A 29 -11.80 -41.96 -55.77
C ALA A 29 -12.12 -41.70 -57.24
N ALA A 30 -11.69 -40.55 -57.77
CA ALA A 30 -11.32 -40.39 -59.18
C ALA A 30 -10.41 -39.15 -59.36
N ALA A 31 -9.22 -39.38 -59.89
CA ALA A 31 -8.28 -38.39 -60.42
C ALA A 31 -8.48 -38.26 -61.96
N PRO A 32 -7.65 -37.53 -62.74
CA PRO A 32 -6.76 -36.38 -62.46
C PRO A 32 -6.99 -35.20 -63.46
N ALA A 33 -6.47 -34.01 -63.17
CA ALA A 33 -6.11 -33.05 -64.24
C ALA A 33 -4.99 -32.08 -63.82
N SER A 34 -4.06 -31.94 -64.75
CA SER A 34 -2.80 -31.20 -64.75
C SER A 34 -2.88 -29.68 -64.51
N GLY A 35 -2.05 -29.19 -63.59
CA GLY A 35 -1.04 -28.14 -63.83
C GLY A 35 -1.48 -26.73 -64.23
N ALA A 36 -1.38 -25.78 -63.30
CA ALA A 36 -0.92 -24.41 -63.56
C ALA A 36 -0.39 -23.75 -62.28
N SER A 37 0.76 -23.11 -62.41
CA SER A 37 1.55 -22.44 -61.38
C SER A 37 0.83 -21.21 -60.81
N GLY A 38 0.84 -21.05 -59.47
CA GLY A 38 0.24 -19.91 -58.78
C GLY A 38 0.92 -19.65 -57.43
N THR A 39 1.53 -18.47 -57.33
CA THR A 39 2.19 -17.87 -56.16
C THR A 39 1.39 -18.01 -54.85
N ALA A 40 2.02 -18.60 -53.84
CA ALA A 40 1.48 -18.75 -52.49
C ALA A 40 1.36 -17.39 -51.78
N LYS A 41 0.12 -16.95 -51.58
CA LYS A 41 -0.24 -15.91 -50.62
C LYS A 41 -0.59 -16.62 -49.31
N ALA A 42 0.28 -16.48 -48.31
CA ALA A 42 0.01 -16.98 -46.96
C ALA A 42 -1.27 -16.33 -46.44
N THR A 43 -2.33 -17.11 -46.35
CA THR A 43 -3.60 -16.67 -45.77
C THR A 43 -3.48 -16.96 -44.28
N ALA A 44 -3.26 -15.92 -43.50
CA ALA A 44 -3.35 -15.99 -42.04
C ALA A 44 -4.75 -16.51 -41.69
N THR A 45 -4.80 -17.69 -41.08
CA THR A 45 -6.03 -18.24 -40.54
C THR A 45 -6.37 -17.37 -39.33
N ALA A 46 -7.39 -16.52 -39.47
CA ALA A 46 -7.95 -15.77 -38.37
C ALA A 46 -8.50 -16.78 -37.35
N THR A 47 -7.81 -16.93 -36.22
CA THR A 47 -8.30 -17.64 -35.06
C THR A 47 -9.61 -16.99 -34.62
N ALA A 48 -10.68 -17.76 -34.47
CA ALA A 48 -11.93 -17.28 -33.91
C ALA A 48 -11.66 -16.60 -32.55
N PRO A 49 -12.35 -15.49 -32.21
CA PRO A 49 -12.09 -14.77 -30.95
C PRO A 49 -12.28 -15.74 -29.78
N GLN A 50 -11.20 -15.99 -29.05
CA GLN A 50 -11.21 -16.82 -27.84
C GLN A 50 -12.11 -16.12 -26.82
N LYS A 51 -13.10 -16.84 -26.30
CA LYS A 51 -14.07 -16.31 -25.33
C LYS A 51 -13.31 -15.70 -24.13
N ALA A 52 -13.67 -14.47 -23.75
CA ALA A 52 -13.06 -13.80 -22.61
C ALA A 52 -13.15 -14.65 -21.34
N VAL A 53 -12.05 -14.73 -20.59
CA VAL A 53 -11.98 -15.51 -19.35
C VAL A 53 -12.56 -14.67 -18.21
N LYS A 54 -13.57 -15.20 -17.51
CA LYS A 54 -14.15 -14.53 -16.35
C LYS A 54 -13.27 -14.70 -15.11
N ILE A 55 -12.94 -13.58 -14.46
CA ILE A 55 -12.06 -13.52 -13.28
C ILE A 55 -12.78 -12.75 -12.16
N SER A 56 -13.00 -13.42 -11.03
CA SER A 56 -13.50 -12.79 -9.81
C SER A 56 -12.35 -12.23 -8.97
N ILE A 57 -12.45 -10.97 -8.53
CA ILE A 57 -11.42 -10.28 -7.77
C ILE A 57 -12.01 -9.70 -6.48
N GLY A 58 -11.44 -10.04 -5.34
CA GLY A 58 -11.72 -9.36 -4.07
C GLY A 58 -10.58 -8.38 -3.74
N MET A 59 -10.90 -7.10 -3.52
CA MET A 59 -9.90 -6.06 -3.23
C MET A 59 -10.44 -4.98 -2.30
N SER A 60 -9.55 -4.19 -1.68
CA SER A 60 -9.95 -3.02 -0.88
C SER A 60 -10.60 -1.94 -1.75
N ASP A 61 -11.58 -1.22 -1.21
CA ASP A 61 -12.07 0.03 -1.81
C ASP A 61 -11.08 1.21 -1.71
N ALA A 62 -10.02 1.06 -0.92
CA ALA A 62 -9.01 2.09 -0.63
C ALA A 62 -9.60 3.47 -0.26
N LEU A 63 -10.83 3.50 0.26
CA LEU A 63 -11.60 4.72 0.55
C LEU A 63 -11.78 5.67 -0.67
N ASN A 64 -11.70 5.16 -1.89
CA ASN A 64 -11.78 5.98 -3.09
C ASN A 64 -13.22 6.39 -3.41
N LYS A 65 -13.46 7.70 -3.46
CA LYS A 65 -14.80 8.25 -3.60
C LYS A 65 -15.43 8.01 -4.98
N TYR A 66 -14.61 7.88 -6.03
CA TYR A 66 -15.12 7.56 -7.37
C TYR A 66 -15.67 6.13 -7.39
N ALA A 67 -14.89 5.16 -6.90
CA ALA A 67 -15.29 3.76 -6.84
C ALA A 67 -16.51 3.56 -5.93
N LEU A 68 -16.56 4.23 -4.78
CA LEU A 68 -17.68 4.17 -3.83
C LEU A 68 -18.96 4.85 -4.33
N ALA A 69 -18.86 5.78 -5.28
CA ALA A 69 -20.02 6.41 -5.90
C ALA A 69 -20.63 5.57 -7.03
N SER A 70 -19.98 4.48 -7.45
CA SER A 70 -20.47 3.58 -8.49
C SER A 70 -21.47 2.57 -7.94
N ASP A 71 -22.65 2.49 -8.58
CA ASP A 71 -23.64 1.44 -8.27
C ASP A 71 -23.12 0.03 -8.61
N ASP A 72 -22.27 -0.08 -9.63
CA ASP A 72 -21.69 -1.33 -10.11
C ASP A 72 -20.36 -1.05 -10.81
N ILE A 73 -19.27 -1.24 -10.07
CA ILE A 73 -17.91 -0.98 -10.57
C ILE A 73 -17.55 -1.84 -11.79
N ASN A 74 -18.24 -2.97 -12.04
CA ASN A 74 -17.98 -3.83 -13.20
C ASN A 74 -18.53 -3.28 -14.51
N LYS A 75 -19.31 -2.20 -14.46
CA LYS A 75 -19.78 -1.43 -15.62
C LYS A 75 -18.93 -0.19 -15.89
N ASP A 76 -17.98 0.11 -15.00
CA ASP A 76 -17.09 1.24 -15.14
C ASP A 76 -16.26 1.17 -16.42
N LYS A 77 -16.03 2.32 -17.06
CA LYS A 77 -15.33 2.38 -18.35
C LYS A 77 -13.88 1.88 -18.25
N TRP A 78 -13.21 2.11 -17.12
CA TRP A 78 -11.84 1.65 -16.91
C TRP A 78 -11.78 0.15 -16.71
N VAL A 79 -12.73 -0.41 -15.95
CA VAL A 79 -12.85 -1.86 -15.75
C VAL A 79 -13.17 -2.57 -17.06
N LYS A 80 -14.12 -2.04 -17.84
CA LYS A 80 -14.44 -2.58 -19.17
C LYS A 80 -13.25 -2.51 -20.12
N LYS A 81 -12.54 -1.38 -20.14
CA LYS A 81 -11.40 -1.21 -21.03
C LYS A 81 -10.25 -2.15 -20.66
N LEU A 82 -9.96 -2.34 -19.38
CA LEU A 82 -8.97 -3.31 -18.94
C LEU A 82 -9.35 -4.74 -19.35
N GLY A 83 -10.63 -5.09 -19.24
CA GLY A 83 -11.16 -6.37 -19.72
C GLY A 83 -10.95 -6.58 -21.22
N GLU A 84 -11.23 -5.55 -22.04
CA GLU A 84 -10.96 -5.58 -23.49
C GLU A 84 -9.47 -5.79 -23.81
N LEU A 85 -8.60 -5.00 -23.19
CA LEU A 85 -7.15 -5.01 -23.43
C LEU A 85 -6.50 -6.36 -23.07
N THR A 86 -7.10 -7.08 -22.12
CA THR A 86 -6.55 -8.33 -21.59
C THR A 86 -7.34 -9.57 -22.00
N ASN A 87 -8.40 -9.41 -22.79
CA ASN A 87 -9.36 -10.46 -23.13
C ASN A 87 -9.95 -11.18 -21.90
N THR A 88 -10.37 -10.41 -20.90
CA THR A 88 -10.96 -10.90 -19.64
C THR A 88 -12.31 -10.25 -19.34
N GLU A 89 -13.15 -10.94 -18.57
CA GLU A 89 -14.36 -10.37 -17.95
C GLU A 89 -14.12 -10.26 -16.44
N LEU A 90 -13.96 -9.04 -15.94
CA LEU A 90 -13.66 -8.78 -14.53
C LEU A 90 -14.95 -8.70 -13.70
N ASP A 91 -14.96 -9.40 -12.57
CA ASP A 91 -15.99 -9.37 -11.52
C ASP A 91 -15.32 -8.93 -10.20
N ILE A 92 -15.17 -7.62 -10.04
CA ILE A 92 -14.54 -6.95 -8.92
C ILE A 92 -15.55 -6.76 -7.79
N LYS A 93 -15.16 -7.20 -6.59
CA LYS A 93 -15.85 -6.96 -5.33
C LYS A 93 -14.98 -6.09 -4.43
N LEU A 94 -15.39 -4.85 -4.25
CA LEU A 94 -14.76 -3.92 -3.33
C LEU A 94 -15.15 -4.26 -1.89
N ILE A 95 -14.14 -4.33 -1.02
CA ILE A 95 -14.28 -4.59 0.40
C ILE A 95 -13.90 -3.31 1.14
N PRO A 96 -14.73 -2.83 2.08
CA PRO A 96 -14.39 -1.67 2.90
C PRO A 96 -13.00 -1.82 3.52
N HIS A 97 -12.14 -0.80 3.34
CA HIS A 97 -10.75 -0.87 3.80
C HIS A 97 -10.61 -1.28 5.28
N ALA A 98 -11.48 -0.73 6.14
CA ALA A 98 -11.50 -1.06 7.57
C ALA A 98 -11.88 -2.52 7.88
N ASP A 99 -12.60 -3.19 6.97
CA ASP A 99 -13.15 -4.53 7.16
C ASP A 99 -12.40 -5.60 6.35
N ILE A 100 -11.32 -5.26 5.64
CA ILE A 100 -10.67 -6.21 4.73
C ILE A 100 -10.18 -7.47 5.43
N LYS A 101 -9.49 -7.34 6.57
CA LYS A 101 -8.99 -8.48 7.35
C LYS A 101 -10.11 -9.40 7.84
N PRO A 102 -11.16 -8.92 8.55
CA PRO A 102 -12.24 -9.80 9.01
C PRO A 102 -13.01 -10.43 7.84
N LYS A 103 -13.18 -9.73 6.70
CA LYS A 103 -13.84 -10.29 5.52
C LYS A 103 -13.02 -11.40 4.87
N ILE A 104 -11.69 -11.25 4.76
CA ILE A 104 -10.80 -12.29 4.25
C ILE A 104 -10.84 -13.54 5.17
N ALA A 105 -10.80 -13.35 6.49
CA ALA A 105 -10.91 -14.46 7.43
C ALA A 105 -12.23 -15.24 7.26
N LEU A 106 -13.35 -14.55 7.02
CA LEU A 106 -14.64 -15.18 6.70
C LEU A 106 -14.62 -15.93 5.36
N MET A 107 -13.95 -15.41 4.33
CA MET A 107 -13.78 -16.10 3.05
C MET A 107 -13.04 -17.43 3.21
N PHE A 108 -11.97 -17.44 4.02
CA PHE A 108 -11.21 -18.66 4.31
C PHE A 108 -12.05 -19.68 5.09
N ALA A 109 -12.75 -19.25 6.15
CA ALA A 109 -13.62 -20.12 6.93
C ALA A 109 -14.77 -20.71 6.11
N GLY A 110 -15.30 -19.94 5.14
CA GLY A 110 -16.39 -20.36 4.28
C GLY A 110 -15.96 -21.07 2.99
N GLY A 111 -14.66 -21.14 2.67
CA GLY A 111 -14.16 -21.68 1.40
C GLY A 111 -14.53 -20.88 0.15
N ASN A 112 -15.00 -19.63 0.33
CA ASN A 112 -15.52 -18.78 -0.75
C ASN A 112 -14.49 -17.73 -1.17
N VAL A 113 -13.26 -18.17 -1.47
CA VAL A 113 -12.17 -17.30 -1.91
C VAL A 113 -12.35 -16.98 -3.40
N PRO A 114 -12.24 -15.70 -3.84
CA PRO A 114 -12.31 -15.34 -5.26
C PRO A 114 -11.18 -15.97 -6.08
N ASP A 115 -11.23 -15.84 -7.41
CA ASP A 115 -10.12 -16.29 -8.28
C ASP A 115 -8.82 -15.54 -7.94
N VAL A 116 -8.94 -14.22 -7.68
CA VAL A 116 -7.85 -13.34 -7.25
C VAL A 116 -8.23 -12.64 -5.95
N LEU A 117 -7.32 -12.66 -4.98
CA LEU A 117 -7.45 -11.89 -3.75
C LEU A 117 -6.32 -10.86 -3.67
N HIS A 118 -6.67 -9.58 -3.80
CA HIS A 118 -5.74 -8.46 -3.65
C HIS A 118 -5.90 -7.88 -2.23
N THR A 119 -4.90 -8.15 -1.39
CA THR A 119 -4.87 -7.84 0.04
C THR A 119 -4.14 -6.53 0.31
N ILE A 120 -4.28 -5.99 1.51
CA ILE A 120 -3.49 -4.83 1.95
C ILE A 120 -2.06 -5.19 2.34
N GLN A 121 -1.18 -4.18 2.42
CA GLN A 121 0.16 -4.28 2.97
C GLN A 121 0.18 -5.00 4.34
N GLY A 122 1.17 -5.87 4.55
CA GLY A 122 1.34 -6.64 5.79
C GLY A 122 0.72 -8.04 5.78
N MET A 123 -0.15 -8.36 4.81
CA MET A 123 -0.76 -9.69 4.67
C MET A 123 0.15 -10.67 3.90
N TYR A 124 1.40 -10.83 4.35
CA TYR A 124 2.41 -11.71 3.75
C TYR A 124 2.04 -13.18 3.82
N PRO A 125 2.60 -14.06 2.96
CA PRO A 125 2.31 -15.50 3.02
C PRO A 125 2.61 -16.15 4.38
N VAL A 126 3.59 -15.59 5.09
CA VAL A 126 3.99 -16.03 6.43
C VAL A 126 3.26 -15.30 7.56
N SER A 127 2.45 -14.27 7.28
CA SER A 127 1.75 -13.53 8.33
C SER A 127 0.68 -14.39 9.01
N THR A 128 0.31 -14.03 10.24
CA THR A 128 -0.75 -14.71 11.01
C THR A 128 -2.09 -14.75 10.27
N ASP A 129 -2.37 -13.73 9.47
CA ASP A 129 -3.62 -13.61 8.70
C ASP A 129 -3.68 -14.60 7.51
N MET A 130 -2.53 -15.01 6.96
CA MET A 130 -2.46 -15.76 5.69
C MET A 130 -1.82 -17.14 5.80
N LEU A 131 -0.93 -17.37 6.77
CA LEU A 131 -0.11 -18.58 6.87
C LEU A 131 -0.93 -19.87 6.89
N GLY A 132 -2.08 -19.86 7.59
CA GLY A 132 -2.98 -21.01 7.62
C GLY A 132 -3.57 -21.34 6.24
N ALA A 133 -3.96 -20.32 5.46
CA ALA A 133 -4.49 -20.50 4.12
C ALA A 133 -3.41 -20.93 3.12
N VAL A 134 -2.21 -20.37 3.22
CA VAL A 134 -1.04 -20.77 2.40
C VAL A 134 -0.66 -22.22 2.68
N LYS A 135 -0.48 -22.60 3.96
CA LYS A 135 -0.22 -24.00 4.37
C LYS A 135 -1.35 -24.95 3.97
N GLY A 136 -2.59 -24.48 4.05
CA GLY A 136 -3.77 -25.23 3.66
C GLY A 136 -3.96 -25.38 2.15
N GLY A 137 -3.07 -24.81 1.33
CA GLY A 137 -3.13 -24.94 -0.13
C GLY A 137 -4.24 -24.12 -0.79
N VAL A 138 -4.70 -23.03 -0.16
CA VAL A 138 -5.71 -22.13 -0.73
C VAL A 138 -5.18 -21.33 -1.92
N PHE A 139 -3.86 -21.13 -2.01
CA PHE A 139 -3.22 -20.30 -3.03
C PHE A 139 -2.18 -21.09 -3.82
N LEU A 140 -2.02 -20.73 -5.10
CA LEU A 140 -1.03 -21.34 -6.00
C LEU A 140 0.41 -20.91 -5.62
N PRO A 141 1.39 -21.83 -5.67
CA PRO A 141 2.78 -21.45 -5.86
C PRO A 141 2.98 -20.93 -7.29
N LEU A 142 3.74 -19.84 -7.45
CA LEU A 142 3.73 -19.04 -8.68
C LEU A 142 5.03 -19.12 -9.49
N ASP A 143 6.12 -19.69 -8.98
CA ASP A 143 7.45 -19.61 -9.60
C ASP A 143 7.46 -20.00 -11.09
N ASP A 144 6.91 -21.17 -11.44
CA ASP A 144 6.90 -21.67 -12.83
C ASP A 144 5.90 -20.90 -13.70
N LEU A 145 4.73 -20.57 -13.13
CA LEU A 145 3.67 -19.85 -13.84
C LEU A 145 4.08 -18.42 -14.18
N LEU A 146 4.83 -17.74 -13.28
CA LEU A 146 5.37 -16.40 -13.50
C LEU A 146 6.36 -16.40 -14.68
N GLN A 147 7.28 -17.37 -14.73
CA GLN A 147 8.22 -17.49 -15.83
C GLN A 147 7.52 -17.72 -17.17
N GLN A 148 6.45 -18.51 -17.17
CA GLN A 148 5.74 -18.86 -18.40
C GLN A 148 4.78 -17.77 -18.89
N TYR A 149 4.09 -17.08 -17.97
CA TYR A 149 2.97 -16.21 -18.32
C TYR A 149 3.15 -14.74 -17.93
N ALA A 150 4.14 -14.40 -17.10
CA ALA A 150 4.36 -13.04 -16.61
C ALA A 150 5.85 -12.63 -16.52
N PRO A 151 6.64 -12.74 -17.60
CA PRO A 151 8.07 -12.46 -17.57
C PRO A 151 8.43 -10.98 -17.34
N ASP A 152 7.63 -10.04 -17.85
CA ASP A 152 7.88 -8.59 -17.66
C ASP A 152 7.67 -8.20 -16.21
N LEU A 153 6.61 -8.75 -15.60
CA LEU A 153 6.31 -8.59 -14.18
C LEU A 153 7.41 -9.19 -13.30
N LEU A 154 7.89 -10.40 -13.62
CA LEU A 154 8.98 -11.03 -12.88
C LEU A 154 10.27 -10.19 -12.94
N LYS A 155 10.55 -9.57 -14.09
CA LYS A 155 11.73 -8.72 -14.31
C LYS A 155 11.62 -7.36 -13.62
N ALA A 156 10.42 -6.78 -13.55
CA ALA A 156 10.24 -5.42 -13.05
C ALA A 156 10.21 -5.34 -11.51
N ILE A 157 9.73 -6.37 -10.84
CA ILE A 157 9.66 -6.42 -9.36
C ILE A 157 11.06 -6.75 -8.79
N PRO A 158 11.60 -5.94 -7.84
CA PRO A 158 12.89 -6.20 -7.20
C PRO A 158 12.96 -7.56 -6.49
N GLU A 159 14.14 -8.16 -6.45
CA GLU A 159 14.36 -9.46 -5.78
C GLU A 159 14.03 -9.40 -4.29
N GLU A 160 14.31 -8.27 -3.64
CA GLU A 160 13.98 -8.00 -2.24
C GLU A 160 12.47 -8.08 -2.00
N ALA A 161 11.66 -7.55 -2.92
CA ALA A 161 10.19 -7.66 -2.85
C ALA A 161 9.73 -9.11 -3.01
N TRP A 162 10.32 -9.86 -3.96
CA TRP A 162 10.03 -11.29 -4.12
C TRP A 162 10.37 -12.12 -2.89
N ASN A 163 11.46 -11.79 -2.20
CA ASN A 163 11.87 -12.49 -0.99
C ASN A 163 10.86 -12.35 0.15
N GLU A 164 10.09 -11.26 0.20
CA GLU A 164 9.08 -11.06 1.25
C GLU A 164 7.78 -11.85 1.04
N VAL A 165 7.55 -12.36 -0.18
CA VAL A 165 6.33 -13.08 -0.57
C VAL A 165 6.59 -14.57 -0.79
N ARG A 166 7.69 -15.09 -0.23
CA ARG A 166 8.00 -16.51 -0.25
C ARG A 166 7.47 -17.24 0.99
N TYR A 167 7.04 -18.48 0.79
CA TYR A 167 6.82 -19.47 1.82
C TYR A 167 7.41 -20.80 1.35
N ASP A 168 8.20 -21.47 2.19
CA ASP A 168 8.90 -22.73 1.86
C ASP A 168 9.66 -22.68 0.53
N GLY A 169 10.35 -21.55 0.29
CA GLY A 169 11.14 -21.31 -0.91
C GLY A 169 10.34 -20.99 -2.18
N LYS A 170 9.00 -20.99 -2.14
CA LYS A 170 8.13 -20.71 -3.30
C LYS A 170 7.43 -19.36 -3.18
N ILE A 171 7.20 -18.69 -4.31
CA ILE A 171 6.44 -17.42 -4.38
C ILE A 171 4.95 -17.74 -4.28
N TYR A 172 4.24 -17.10 -3.35
CA TYR A 172 2.78 -17.29 -3.17
C TYR A 172 1.95 -16.04 -3.43
N ALA A 173 2.58 -14.87 -3.53
CA ALA A 173 1.90 -13.62 -3.83
C ALA A 173 2.71 -12.79 -4.82
N ILE A 174 2.01 -11.91 -5.54
CA ILE A 174 2.58 -10.91 -6.43
C ILE A 174 2.46 -9.55 -5.74
N PRO A 175 3.58 -8.89 -5.39
CA PRO A 175 3.53 -7.62 -4.67
C PRO A 175 3.34 -6.43 -5.62
N GLU A 176 2.55 -5.44 -5.21
CA GLU A 176 2.94 -4.05 -5.46
C GLU A 176 4.30 -3.83 -4.79
N TYR A 177 5.19 -3.05 -5.40
CA TYR A 177 6.54 -2.90 -4.87
C TYR A 177 6.92 -1.45 -4.64
N LEU A 178 8.00 -1.27 -3.89
CA LEU A 178 8.66 0.01 -3.72
C LEU A 178 10.06 -0.14 -4.29
N SER A 179 10.39 0.63 -5.33
CA SER A 179 11.78 0.72 -5.79
C SER A 179 12.71 1.31 -4.75
N ILE A 180 12.16 2.08 -3.80
CA ILE A 180 12.88 2.74 -2.71
C ILE A 180 12.06 2.64 -1.42
N GLN A 181 12.69 2.19 -0.33
CA GLN A 181 12.03 1.98 0.97
C GLN A 181 11.61 3.29 1.67
N SER A 182 12.21 4.42 1.28
CA SER A 182 11.88 5.73 1.79
C SER A 182 10.79 6.35 0.92
N ARG A 183 9.61 6.55 1.52
CA ARG A 183 8.41 7.06 0.81
C ARG A 183 7.72 8.24 1.48
N ARG A 184 8.08 8.56 2.73
CA ARG A 184 7.50 9.68 3.49
C ARG A 184 8.40 10.90 3.39
N ALA A 185 7.80 12.08 3.38
CA ALA A 185 8.50 13.35 3.34
C ALA A 185 7.86 14.36 4.30
N THR A 186 8.66 15.33 4.75
CA THR A 186 8.15 16.55 5.37
C THR A 186 7.74 17.55 4.29
N PHE A 187 6.48 17.95 4.31
CA PHE A 187 5.92 19.02 3.50
C PHE A 187 5.96 20.33 4.26
N ILE A 188 6.21 21.42 3.54
CA ILE A 188 6.17 22.77 4.08
C ILE A 188 5.53 23.75 3.09
N ARG A 189 4.77 24.69 3.62
CA ARG A 189 4.36 25.91 2.93
C ARG A 189 5.57 26.83 2.78
N LYS A 190 6.22 26.75 1.63
CA LYS A 190 7.40 27.55 1.29
C LYS A 190 7.10 29.05 1.37
N ASP A 191 5.92 29.48 0.95
CA ASP A 191 5.50 30.88 1.06
C ASP A 191 5.42 31.35 2.52
N LEU A 192 4.98 30.47 3.45
CA LEU A 192 4.96 30.77 4.87
C LEU A 192 6.37 30.74 5.48
N LEU A 193 7.24 29.83 5.03
CA LEU A 193 8.65 29.80 5.44
C LEU A 193 9.37 31.08 5.01
N ASP A 194 9.25 31.47 3.74
CA ASP A 194 9.92 32.65 3.19
C ASP A 194 9.48 33.92 3.94
N ALA A 195 8.21 34.01 4.35
CA ALA A 195 7.69 35.12 5.17
C ALA A 195 8.29 35.19 6.59
N THR A 196 8.92 34.13 7.09
CA THR A 196 9.65 34.16 8.38
C THR A 196 11.05 34.76 8.25
N GLY A 197 11.64 34.75 7.04
CA GLY A 197 13.04 35.08 6.81
C GLY A 197 14.05 34.04 7.32
N LEU A 198 13.59 32.89 7.83
CA LEU A 198 14.43 31.79 8.28
C LEU A 198 14.82 30.86 7.12
N PRO A 199 15.99 30.19 7.19
CA PRO A 199 16.37 29.17 6.23
C PRO A 199 15.49 27.91 6.35
N VAL A 200 15.61 27.01 5.38
CA VAL A 200 15.03 25.66 5.48
C VAL A 200 15.61 24.96 6.73
N PRO A 201 14.76 24.51 7.68
CA PRO A 201 15.23 23.93 8.93
C PRO A 201 15.78 22.51 8.70
N LYS A 202 16.78 22.13 9.50
CA LYS A 202 17.48 20.84 9.43
C LYS A 202 17.41 20.09 10.75
N THR A 203 17.53 20.79 11.88
CA THR A 203 17.51 20.17 13.21
C THR A 203 16.15 20.33 13.88
N VAL A 204 15.86 19.50 14.88
CA VAL A 204 14.63 19.64 15.67
C VAL A 204 14.45 21.07 16.22
N ASP A 205 15.53 21.70 16.68
CA ASP A 205 15.48 23.08 17.20
C ASP A 205 15.17 24.11 16.12
N GLU A 206 15.80 24.00 14.94
CA GLU A 206 15.50 24.89 13.81
C GLU A 206 14.05 24.73 13.33
N TYR A 207 13.52 23.51 13.37
CA TYR A 207 12.10 23.25 13.10
C TYR A 207 11.19 23.94 14.11
N LEU A 208 11.52 23.90 15.41
CA LEU A 208 10.79 24.63 16.45
C LEU A 208 10.85 26.14 16.21
N ASP A 209 11.98 26.68 15.79
CA ASP A 209 12.14 28.11 15.50
C ASP A 209 11.30 28.55 14.29
N VAL A 210 11.29 27.75 13.22
CA VAL A 210 10.40 27.99 12.06
C VAL A 210 8.93 27.94 12.48
N MET A 211 8.53 26.93 13.27
CA MET A 211 7.15 26.84 13.76
C MET A 211 6.76 28.04 14.63
N ARG A 212 7.64 28.50 15.52
CA ARG A 212 7.43 29.71 16.33
C ARG A 212 7.27 30.96 15.45
N ALA A 213 8.11 31.11 14.43
CA ALA A 213 8.04 32.24 13.51
C ALA A 213 6.76 32.21 12.66
N MET A 214 6.36 31.04 12.14
CA MET A 214 5.08 30.86 11.47
C MET A 214 3.90 31.23 12.38
N LYS A 215 3.94 30.78 13.64
CA LYS A 215 2.90 31.13 14.62
C LYS A 215 2.81 32.63 14.87
N LYS A 216 3.96 33.29 15.05
CA LYS A 216 4.04 34.74 15.20
C LYS A 216 3.46 35.48 13.99
N ASN A 217 3.61 34.91 12.80
CA ASN A 217 3.04 35.42 11.55
C ASN A 217 1.55 35.03 11.34
N GLY A 218 0.91 34.39 12.32
CA GLY A 218 -0.53 34.14 12.31
C GLY A 218 -0.95 32.73 11.89
N VAL A 219 -0.02 31.79 11.68
CA VAL A 219 -0.37 30.38 11.46
C VAL A 219 -0.88 29.77 12.77
N GLU A 220 -2.11 29.25 12.76
CA GLU A 220 -2.80 28.80 13.97
C GLU A 220 -2.11 27.61 14.64
N HIS A 221 -1.80 26.58 13.86
CA HIS A 221 -1.12 25.35 14.28
C HIS A 221 0.00 25.04 13.29
N PRO A 222 1.18 25.68 13.42
CA PRO A 222 2.29 25.55 12.47
C PRO A 222 2.59 24.12 12.02
N PHE A 223 2.50 23.14 12.93
CA PHE A 223 2.57 21.73 12.59
C PHE A 223 1.20 21.06 12.66
N ALA A 224 0.83 20.35 11.59
CA ALA A 224 -0.40 19.56 11.54
C ALA A 224 -0.19 18.22 12.29
N PHE A 225 -0.55 18.20 13.57
CA PHE A 225 -0.47 17.00 14.40
C PHE A 225 -1.80 16.24 14.39
N ARG A 226 -1.75 14.91 14.30
CA ARG A 226 -2.93 14.03 14.31
C ARG A 226 -2.92 13.01 15.47
N GLU A 227 -4.08 12.49 15.84
CA GLU A 227 -4.25 11.36 16.77
C GLU A 227 -3.24 10.22 16.53
N LYS A 228 -2.89 9.50 17.61
CA LYS A 228 -1.96 8.34 17.57
C LYS A 228 -0.58 8.61 16.96
N PHE A 229 -0.20 9.89 16.81
CA PHE A 229 0.99 10.33 16.11
C PHE A 229 1.03 9.92 14.62
N ALA A 230 -0.12 9.62 14.01
CA ALA A 230 -0.18 9.30 12.59
C ALA A 230 0.42 10.46 11.77
N TYR A 231 1.46 10.17 10.99
CA TYR A 231 2.26 11.16 10.26
C TYR A 231 2.86 12.30 11.10
N SER A 232 2.87 12.14 12.43
CA SER A 232 3.39 13.13 13.37
C SER A 232 4.65 12.62 14.08
N ASP A 233 5.16 11.46 13.69
CA ASP A 233 6.22 10.64 14.31
C ASP A 233 7.66 10.97 13.86
N PHE A 234 7.84 11.97 13.01
CA PHE A 234 9.13 12.37 12.44
C PHE A 234 10.19 12.85 13.44
N ILE A 235 9.79 13.40 14.60
CA ILE A 235 10.73 13.73 15.68
C ILE A 235 11.29 12.45 16.33
N PHE A 236 10.49 11.38 16.44
CA PHE A 236 11.03 10.07 16.86
C PHE A 236 12.02 9.53 15.84
N GLY A 237 11.82 9.83 14.56
CA GLY A 237 12.77 9.59 13.49
C GLY A 237 14.09 10.33 13.70
N ALA A 238 14.05 11.62 14.04
CA ALA A 238 15.23 12.41 14.34
C ALA A 238 16.10 11.79 15.45
N TYR A 239 15.48 11.25 16.50
CA TYR A 239 16.17 10.64 17.65
C TYR A 239 16.31 9.11 17.59
N ASP A 240 15.90 8.47 16.49
CA ASP A 240 15.94 7.01 16.29
C ASP A 240 15.23 6.18 17.38
N VAL A 241 14.00 6.59 17.75
CA VAL A 241 13.21 5.99 18.85
C VAL A 241 11.77 5.64 18.46
N MET A 242 11.50 5.46 17.16
CA MET A 242 10.17 5.12 16.67
C MET A 242 9.63 3.83 17.31
N PRO A 243 8.43 3.84 17.91
CA PRO A 243 7.90 2.70 18.68
C PRO A 243 7.10 1.71 17.82
N TYR A 244 7.74 1.19 16.77
CA TYR A 244 7.11 0.27 15.81
C TYR A 244 7.76 -1.11 15.82
N SER A 245 7.02 -2.11 15.35
CA SER A 245 7.48 -3.51 15.27
C SER A 245 8.71 -3.71 14.37
N THR A 246 9.00 -2.74 13.49
CA THR A 246 10.16 -2.75 12.60
C THR A 246 11.39 -2.05 13.17
N MET A 247 11.27 -1.51 14.39
CA MET A 247 12.28 -0.65 14.99
C MET A 247 12.81 -1.30 16.27
N PHE A 248 13.41 -2.48 16.13
CA PHE A 248 14.24 -3.08 17.17
C PHE A 248 15.72 -2.79 16.94
N GLU A 249 16.51 -2.92 18.01
CA GLU A 249 17.96 -2.91 17.96
C GLU A 249 18.54 -3.86 19.02
N LYS A 250 19.80 -4.26 18.84
CA LYS A 250 20.50 -5.06 19.84
C LYS A 250 21.13 -4.14 20.90
N ILE A 251 20.76 -4.32 22.16
CA ILE A 251 21.36 -3.65 23.32
C ILE A 251 21.86 -4.72 24.29
N GLY A 252 23.19 -4.85 24.39
CA GLY A 252 23.79 -5.97 25.12
C GLY A 252 23.44 -7.30 24.47
N ASP A 253 22.86 -8.22 25.25
CA ASP A 253 22.43 -9.54 24.77
C ASP A 253 20.94 -9.58 24.37
N GLU A 254 20.20 -8.49 24.56
CA GLU A 254 18.78 -8.41 24.22
C GLU A 254 18.56 -7.68 22.88
N VAL A 255 17.54 -8.12 22.14
CA VAL A 255 16.96 -7.36 21.03
C VAL A 255 15.71 -6.65 21.54
N VAL A 256 15.77 -5.33 21.64
CA VAL A 256 14.74 -4.50 22.28
C VAL A 256 14.20 -3.45 21.31
N PRO A 257 12.97 -2.96 21.49
CA PRO A 257 12.48 -1.81 20.73
C PRO A 257 13.35 -0.58 20.93
N LYS A 258 13.54 0.25 19.89
CA LYS A 258 14.42 1.43 19.94
C LYS A 258 13.99 2.50 20.96
N PHE A 259 12.73 2.49 21.39
CA PHE A 259 12.27 3.37 22.48
C PHE A 259 12.93 3.07 23.85
N PHE A 260 13.74 2.01 23.95
CA PHE A 260 14.64 1.73 25.07
C PHE A 260 15.86 2.68 25.13
N LYS A 261 16.12 3.47 24.08
CA LYS A 261 17.07 4.60 24.14
C LYS A 261 16.48 5.73 24.99
N VAL A 262 16.55 5.57 26.31
CA VAL A 262 15.87 6.42 27.30
C VAL A 262 16.11 7.91 27.06
N GLU A 263 17.36 8.34 26.93
CA GLU A 263 17.68 9.77 26.80
C GLU A 263 17.23 10.34 25.43
N ALA A 264 17.36 9.58 24.35
CA ALA A 264 16.87 9.96 23.04
C ALA A 264 15.34 10.09 23.01
N MET A 265 14.64 9.17 23.69
CA MET A 265 13.17 9.23 23.80
C MET A 265 12.71 10.42 24.64
N LYS A 266 13.40 10.74 25.74
CA LYS A 266 13.13 11.96 26.51
C LYS A 266 13.31 13.23 25.68
N LYS A 267 14.35 13.32 24.84
CA LYS A 267 14.54 14.45 23.91
C LYS A 267 13.38 14.57 22.91
N ALA A 268 12.94 13.46 22.32
CA ALA A 268 11.81 13.45 21.41
C ALA A 268 10.51 13.94 22.11
N LEU A 269 10.22 13.40 23.29
CA LEU A 269 9.07 13.81 24.09
C LEU A 269 9.13 15.27 24.52
N GLN A 270 10.33 15.78 24.83
CA GLN A 270 10.51 17.18 25.17
C GLN A 270 10.19 18.09 23.99
N ALA A 271 10.60 17.74 22.77
CA ALA A 271 10.25 18.51 21.58
C ALA A 271 8.72 18.54 21.34
N TYR A 272 8.04 17.40 21.43
CA TYR A 272 6.56 17.38 21.32
C TYR A 272 5.87 18.15 22.44
N LYS A 273 6.39 18.07 23.67
CA LYS A 273 5.88 18.85 24.79
C LYS A 273 6.06 20.35 24.54
N THR A 274 7.22 20.77 24.02
CA THR A 274 7.46 22.17 23.62
C THR A 274 6.45 22.62 22.55
N MET A 275 6.22 21.80 21.52
CA MET A 275 5.19 22.07 20.50
C MET A 275 3.81 22.25 21.13
N TYR A 276 3.44 21.39 22.08
CA TYR A 276 2.16 21.51 22.79
C TYR A 276 2.09 22.77 23.66
N ASP A 277 3.07 23.00 24.53
CA ASP A 277 3.08 24.09 25.51
C ASP A 277 3.04 25.46 24.82
N GLU A 278 3.83 25.63 23.76
CA GLU A 278 3.87 26.84 22.94
C GLU A 278 2.70 26.93 21.94
N GLY A 279 1.89 25.87 21.83
CA GLY A 279 0.73 25.78 20.95
C GLY A 279 1.09 25.77 19.46
N LEU A 280 2.22 25.20 19.10
CA LEU A 280 2.65 24.96 17.72
C LEU A 280 1.80 23.85 17.05
N ILE A 281 1.02 23.11 17.85
CA ILE A 281 0.04 22.11 17.47
C ILE A 281 -1.31 22.40 18.13
N ALA A 282 -2.38 21.79 17.61
CA ALA A 282 -3.73 21.88 18.19
C ALA A 282 -3.75 21.37 19.64
N LYS A 283 -4.51 22.01 20.54
CA LYS A 283 -4.58 21.58 21.96
C LYS A 283 -5.31 20.25 22.13
N ASP A 284 -6.22 19.94 21.21
CA ASP A 284 -6.99 18.70 21.13
C ASP A 284 -6.40 17.71 20.10
N PHE A 285 -5.10 17.83 19.77
CA PHE A 285 -4.41 17.01 18.76
C PHE A 285 -4.68 15.51 18.85
N ALA A 286 -4.84 14.97 20.07
CA ALA A 286 -5.10 13.55 20.30
C ALA A 286 -6.46 13.07 19.77
N SER A 287 -7.37 13.99 19.42
CA SER A 287 -8.70 13.73 18.86
C SER A 287 -8.85 14.20 17.40
N VAL A 288 -7.78 14.74 16.80
CA VAL A 288 -7.79 15.16 15.40
C VAL A 288 -7.74 13.90 14.54
N ASP A 289 -8.87 13.56 13.90
CA ASP A 289 -8.94 12.47 12.93
C ASP A 289 -8.36 12.87 11.56
N GLY A 290 -8.37 11.95 10.60
CA GLY A 290 -7.69 12.13 9.31
C GLY A 290 -8.38 13.11 8.39
N ASN A 291 -9.70 13.17 8.49
CA ASN A 291 -10.50 14.10 7.71
C ASN A 291 -10.30 15.51 8.25
N ARG A 292 -10.38 15.68 9.57
CA ARG A 292 -10.09 16.95 10.22
C ARG A 292 -8.66 17.41 9.92
N TRP A 293 -7.67 16.54 10.10
CA TRP A 293 -6.26 16.84 9.82
C TRP A 293 -6.03 17.34 8.39
N THR A 294 -6.57 16.62 7.40
CA THR A 294 -6.48 17.00 5.98
C THR A 294 -7.19 18.33 5.72
N ASN A 295 -8.36 18.54 6.30
CA ASN A 295 -9.13 19.78 6.13
C ASN A 295 -8.43 20.99 6.76
N GLU A 296 -7.78 20.84 7.92
CA GLU A 296 -7.05 21.92 8.57
C GLU A 296 -5.80 22.33 7.76
N ILE A 297 -5.08 21.37 7.17
CA ILE A 297 -3.98 21.65 6.24
C ILE A 297 -4.49 22.40 5.01
N ASN A 298 -5.54 21.88 4.36
CA ASN A 298 -6.11 22.51 3.17
C ASN A 298 -6.65 23.92 3.46
N ALA A 299 -7.22 24.15 4.65
CA ALA A 299 -7.67 25.47 5.11
C ALA A 299 -6.52 26.43 5.48
N GLY A 300 -5.26 25.99 5.39
CA GLY A 300 -4.08 26.81 5.68
C GLY A 300 -3.82 27.05 7.17
N LYS A 301 -4.40 26.24 8.06
CA LYS A 301 -4.16 26.34 9.51
C LYS A 301 -2.78 25.85 9.93
N SER A 302 -2.12 25.08 9.05
CA SER A 302 -0.78 24.53 9.28
C SER A 302 0.17 24.87 8.14
N GLY A 303 1.45 25.02 8.49
CA GLY A 303 2.53 25.28 7.55
C GLY A 303 3.43 24.09 7.29
N ILE A 304 3.42 23.07 8.17
CA ILE A 304 4.29 21.90 8.12
C ILE A 304 3.47 20.64 8.43
N TRP A 305 3.69 19.56 7.68
CA TRP A 305 3.14 18.23 7.95
C TRP A 305 4.03 17.14 7.34
N ASN A 306 3.87 15.88 7.75
CA ASN A 306 4.47 14.76 7.02
C ASN A 306 3.39 13.97 6.28
N HIS A 307 3.76 13.36 5.17
CA HIS A 307 2.91 12.39 4.47
C HIS A 307 3.75 11.57 3.47
N ASN A 308 3.11 10.65 2.73
CA ASN A 308 3.73 10.01 1.58
C ASN A 308 4.07 11.05 0.50
N ALA A 309 5.30 11.00 -0.02
CA ALA A 309 5.86 11.96 -0.97
C ALA A 309 5.13 11.95 -2.33
N ASN A 310 4.60 10.79 -2.72
CA ASN A 310 3.81 10.63 -3.94
C ASN A 310 2.52 11.48 -3.95
N LEU A 311 2.07 12.01 -2.80
CA LEU A 311 0.89 12.87 -2.68
C LEU A 311 1.19 14.37 -2.82
N MET A 312 2.40 14.75 -3.23
CA MET A 312 2.77 16.15 -3.47
C MET A 312 1.81 16.88 -4.40
N THR A 313 1.48 16.29 -5.56
CA THR A 313 0.54 16.91 -6.52
C THR A 313 -0.82 17.16 -5.89
N THR A 314 -1.34 16.19 -5.13
CA THR A 314 -2.60 16.34 -4.39
C THR A 314 -2.53 17.51 -3.42
N TRP A 315 -1.49 17.58 -2.58
CA TRP A 315 -1.32 18.65 -1.60
C TRP A 315 -1.17 20.04 -2.24
N VAL A 316 -0.42 20.14 -3.35
CA VAL A 316 -0.30 21.39 -4.11
C VAL A 316 -1.66 21.84 -4.61
N ASN A 317 -2.44 20.94 -5.20
CA ASN A 317 -3.74 21.26 -5.79
C ASN A 317 -4.78 21.64 -4.72
N THR A 318 -4.92 20.83 -3.65
CA THR A 318 -5.93 21.09 -2.61
C THR A 318 -5.62 22.35 -1.82
N THR A 319 -4.34 22.63 -1.54
CA THR A 319 -3.93 23.85 -0.85
C THR A 319 -4.11 25.08 -1.73
N LYS A 320 -3.77 24.99 -3.04
CA LYS A 320 -3.98 26.10 -3.99
C LYS A 320 -5.46 26.41 -4.21
N ALA A 321 -6.32 25.40 -4.22
CA ALA A 321 -7.76 25.59 -4.34
C ALA A 321 -8.33 26.44 -3.18
N ALA A 322 -7.80 26.28 -1.97
CA ALA A 322 -8.18 27.10 -0.82
C ALA A 322 -7.43 28.45 -0.74
N ASN A 323 -6.17 28.48 -1.17
CA ASN A 323 -5.33 29.68 -1.19
C ASN A 323 -4.50 29.71 -2.49
N PRO A 324 -4.89 30.51 -3.51
CA PRO A 324 -4.21 30.55 -4.81
C PRO A 324 -2.71 30.90 -4.76
N ASN A 325 -2.24 31.53 -3.68
CA ASN A 325 -0.84 31.91 -3.50
C ASN A 325 -0.01 30.85 -2.76
N ALA A 326 -0.61 29.74 -2.34
CA ALA A 326 0.08 28.68 -1.62
C ALA A 326 1.17 28.03 -2.46
N VAL A 327 2.37 27.90 -1.87
CA VAL A 327 3.50 27.18 -2.46
C VAL A 327 3.88 26.06 -1.51
N VAL A 328 3.55 24.82 -1.87
CA VAL A 328 3.91 23.62 -1.09
C VAL A 328 5.16 22.99 -1.70
N THR A 329 6.10 22.59 -0.86
CA THR A 329 7.31 21.84 -1.25
C THR A 329 7.66 20.76 -0.22
N MET A 330 8.59 19.87 -0.56
CA MET A 330 9.20 18.90 0.37
C MET A 330 10.55 19.42 0.86
N ILE A 331 10.84 19.18 2.13
CA ILE A 331 12.14 19.46 2.75
C ILE A 331 12.62 18.23 3.53
N PRO A 332 13.93 18.10 3.79
CA PRO A 332 14.43 17.01 4.59
C PRO A 332 13.82 17.00 5.99
N SER A 333 13.38 15.85 6.47
CA SER A 333 12.95 15.63 7.86
C SER A 333 14.05 16.08 8.85
N PRO A 334 13.69 16.50 10.09
CA PRO A 334 14.67 16.94 11.06
C PRO A 334 15.63 15.82 11.43
N VAL A 335 16.88 16.19 11.68
CA VAL A 335 17.91 15.30 12.20
C VAL A 335 18.12 15.51 13.70
N GLY A 336 18.49 14.43 14.39
CA GLY A 336 18.89 14.46 15.80
C GLY A 336 20.41 14.49 15.98
N ASP A 337 20.87 14.06 17.15
CA ASP A 337 22.28 14.15 17.55
C ASP A 337 23.25 13.39 16.63
N ASP A 338 22.77 12.34 15.96
CA ASP A 338 23.57 11.49 15.06
C ASP A 338 23.58 12.00 13.61
N GLY A 339 22.97 13.16 13.35
CA GLY A 339 22.90 13.78 12.02
C GLY A 339 22.02 13.03 11.02
N LYS A 340 21.27 12.02 11.48
CA LYS A 340 20.31 11.26 10.67
C LYS A 340 18.87 11.60 11.07
N GLY A 341 17.92 11.28 10.20
CA GLY A 341 16.52 11.59 10.40
C GLY A 341 15.63 10.88 9.42
N GLY A 342 14.40 11.37 9.31
CA GLY A 342 13.37 10.74 8.47
C GLY A 342 12.67 9.58 9.15
N MET A 343 11.83 8.92 8.36
CA MET A 343 10.92 7.90 8.85
C MET A 343 11.53 6.50 8.78
N MET A 344 10.85 5.49 9.34
CA MET A 344 11.25 4.09 9.13
C MET A 344 11.39 3.79 7.63
N LYS A 345 12.42 3.03 7.25
CA LYS A 345 12.46 2.39 5.93
C LYS A 345 11.31 1.38 5.86
N TYR A 346 10.52 1.45 4.79
CA TYR A 346 9.40 0.55 4.56
C TYR A 346 9.86 -0.76 3.94
N SER A 347 9.01 -1.78 4.00
CA SER A 347 9.16 -2.99 3.19
C SER A 347 9.21 -2.63 1.70
N TYR A 348 9.89 -3.48 0.91
CA TYR A 348 9.90 -3.39 -0.56
C TYR A 348 8.54 -3.73 -1.20
N THR A 349 7.54 -4.10 -0.40
CA THR A 349 6.21 -4.51 -0.87
C THR A 349 5.11 -3.59 -0.32
N GLY A 350 4.12 -3.33 -1.18
CA GLY A 350 2.84 -2.70 -0.86
C GLY A 350 1.75 -3.75 -0.65
N ASN A 351 0.62 -3.59 -1.33
CA ASN A 351 -0.45 -4.58 -1.35
C ASN A 351 0.01 -5.87 -2.05
N LEU A 352 -0.66 -6.98 -1.77
CA LEU A 352 -0.25 -8.31 -2.24
C LEU A 352 -1.39 -9.00 -2.97
N THR A 353 -1.10 -9.58 -4.13
CA THR A 353 -2.07 -10.29 -4.96
C THR A 353 -1.85 -11.78 -4.89
N TYR A 354 -2.86 -12.53 -4.48
CA TYR A 354 -2.86 -13.99 -4.40
C TYR A 354 -3.79 -14.60 -5.44
N ILE A 355 -3.41 -15.76 -5.99
CA ILE A 355 -4.21 -16.53 -6.95
C ILE A 355 -4.69 -17.80 -6.27
N ASN A 356 -6.01 -18.01 -6.26
CA ASN A 356 -6.65 -19.16 -5.63
C ASN A 356 -6.25 -20.47 -6.35
N SER A 357 -5.93 -21.51 -5.59
CA SER A 357 -5.52 -22.82 -6.14
C SER A 357 -6.61 -23.56 -6.90
N ASN A 358 -7.88 -23.21 -6.70
CA ASN A 358 -9.00 -23.79 -7.41
C ASN A 358 -9.18 -23.22 -8.83
N VAL A 359 -8.43 -22.19 -9.23
CA VAL A 359 -8.48 -21.73 -10.62
C VAL A 359 -7.75 -22.74 -11.50
N GLY A 360 -8.40 -23.24 -12.55
CA GLY A 360 -7.76 -24.10 -13.54
C GLY A 360 -6.63 -23.36 -14.27
N GLU A 361 -5.71 -24.11 -14.89
CA GLU A 361 -4.50 -23.59 -15.55
C GLU A 361 -4.79 -22.48 -16.56
N GLU A 362 -5.82 -22.62 -17.40
CA GLU A 362 -6.22 -21.59 -18.36
C GLU A 362 -6.56 -20.26 -17.66
N LYS A 363 -7.27 -20.32 -16.54
CA LYS A 363 -7.62 -19.12 -15.77
C LYS A 363 -6.42 -18.56 -15.02
N ALA A 364 -5.55 -19.41 -14.45
CA ALA A 364 -4.30 -18.96 -13.84
C ALA A 364 -3.43 -18.19 -14.86
N ALA A 365 -3.29 -18.73 -16.07
CA ALA A 365 -2.57 -18.08 -17.16
C ALA A 365 -3.20 -16.75 -17.58
N ALA A 366 -4.53 -16.67 -17.65
CA ALA A 366 -5.24 -15.42 -17.95
C ALA A 366 -5.03 -14.35 -16.87
N ILE A 367 -5.10 -14.73 -15.59
CA ILE A 367 -4.82 -13.85 -14.45
C ILE A 367 -3.38 -13.32 -14.52
N LEU A 368 -2.41 -14.20 -14.74
CA LEU A 368 -1.00 -13.80 -14.80
C LEU A 368 -0.69 -12.90 -16.00
N LYS A 369 -1.33 -13.14 -17.15
CA LYS A 369 -1.22 -12.24 -18.32
C LYS A 369 -1.85 -10.88 -18.06
N LEU A 370 -3.00 -10.82 -17.36
CA LEU A 370 -3.61 -9.57 -16.89
C LEU A 370 -2.65 -8.79 -15.97
N LEU A 371 -2.00 -9.46 -15.01
CA LEU A 371 -1.03 -8.82 -14.13
C LEU A 371 0.25 -8.40 -14.88
N ASN A 372 0.74 -9.24 -15.80
CA ASN A 372 1.90 -8.90 -16.65
C ASN A 372 1.64 -7.69 -17.53
N PHE A 373 0.42 -7.58 -18.09
CA PHE A 373 0.01 -6.44 -18.89
C PHE A 373 0.26 -5.10 -18.16
N MET A 374 0.05 -5.04 -16.84
CA MET A 374 0.28 -3.84 -16.02
C MET A 374 1.73 -3.31 -16.05
N MET A 375 2.68 -4.17 -16.45
CA MET A 375 4.11 -3.86 -16.56
C MET A 375 4.59 -3.67 -18.01
N THR A 376 3.70 -3.79 -19.00
CA THR A 376 4.00 -3.50 -20.41
C THR A 376 3.85 -2.01 -20.72
N ASP A 377 4.45 -1.53 -21.82
CA ASP A 377 4.29 -0.14 -22.27
C ASP A 377 2.82 0.23 -22.55
N GLU A 378 2.01 -0.72 -23.02
CA GLU A 378 0.59 -0.51 -23.26
C GLU A 378 -0.19 -0.40 -21.95
N GLY A 379 0.09 -1.28 -20.98
CA GLY A 379 -0.50 -1.21 -19.65
C GLY A 379 -0.06 0.05 -18.91
N ASP A 380 1.22 0.40 -18.91
CA ASP A 380 1.71 1.62 -18.28
C ASP A 380 1.04 2.86 -18.89
N ARG A 381 0.84 2.90 -20.21
CA ARG A 381 0.08 3.97 -20.87
C ARG A 381 -1.38 4.00 -20.44
N PHE A 382 -2.05 2.85 -20.35
CA PHE A 382 -3.44 2.77 -19.89
C PHE A 382 -3.59 3.22 -18.42
N PHE A 383 -2.73 2.74 -17.53
CA PHE A 383 -2.79 3.06 -16.10
C PHE A 383 -2.29 4.47 -15.76
N ASN A 384 -1.43 5.07 -16.57
CA ASN A 384 -1.03 6.46 -16.39
C ASN A 384 -1.92 7.46 -17.12
N PHE A 385 -2.30 7.18 -18.37
CA PHE A 385 -2.95 8.16 -19.24
C PHE A 385 -4.38 7.82 -19.66
N GLY A 386 -4.83 6.58 -19.52
CA GLY A 386 -6.21 6.17 -19.79
C GLY A 386 -6.45 5.76 -21.24
N ILE A 387 -7.45 6.36 -21.89
CA ILE A 387 -7.90 6.00 -23.25
C ILE A 387 -7.55 7.12 -24.22
N GLU A 388 -6.92 6.76 -25.34
CA GLU A 388 -6.59 7.72 -26.40
C GLU A 388 -7.87 8.33 -26.99
N GLY A 389 -7.90 9.67 -27.11
CA GLY A 389 -9.06 10.45 -27.53
C GLY A 389 -10.04 10.81 -26.40
N ASP A 390 -9.93 10.19 -25.23
CA ASP A 390 -10.71 10.57 -24.03
C ASP A 390 -9.83 11.38 -23.06
N THR A 391 -8.79 10.75 -22.52
CA THR A 391 -7.94 11.33 -21.47
C THR A 391 -6.55 11.71 -21.96
N TYR A 392 -6.11 11.24 -23.13
CA TYR A 392 -4.87 11.70 -23.77
C TYR A 392 -4.93 11.60 -25.28
N THR A 393 -3.99 12.25 -25.97
CA THR A 393 -3.72 12.06 -27.40
C THR A 393 -2.23 11.80 -27.63
N LEU A 394 -1.90 11.17 -28.76
CA LEU A 394 -0.52 11.04 -29.22
C LEU A 394 -0.21 12.09 -30.29
N LYS A 395 0.83 12.88 -30.06
CA LYS A 395 1.32 13.87 -31.02
C LYS A 395 2.83 13.76 -31.14
N ASP A 396 3.30 13.42 -32.34
CA ASP A 396 4.73 13.24 -32.64
C ASP A 396 5.44 12.24 -31.69
N GLY A 397 4.72 11.20 -31.26
CA GLY A 397 5.22 10.21 -30.31
C GLY A 397 5.15 10.62 -28.83
N ASN A 398 4.74 11.86 -28.53
CA ASN A 398 4.56 12.37 -27.17
C ASN A 398 3.11 12.25 -26.71
N VAL A 399 2.91 11.97 -25.43
CA VAL A 399 1.59 11.92 -24.79
C VAL A 399 1.17 13.34 -24.37
N GLU A 400 0.07 13.83 -24.90
CA GLU A 400 -0.64 15.01 -24.39
C GLU A 400 -1.76 14.51 -23.45
N TYR A 401 -1.50 14.47 -22.13
CA TYR A 401 -2.44 13.99 -21.12
C TYR A 401 -3.31 15.12 -20.55
N LYS A 402 -4.63 14.89 -20.46
CA LYS A 402 -5.59 15.78 -19.82
C LYS A 402 -5.53 15.59 -18.31
N GLN A 403 -4.84 16.50 -17.62
CA GLN A 403 -4.72 16.49 -16.16
C GLN A 403 -6.10 16.67 -15.48
N PRO A 404 -6.35 16.00 -14.35
CA PRO A 404 -7.55 16.23 -13.55
C PRO A 404 -7.51 17.64 -12.95
N VAL A 405 -8.62 18.36 -13.03
CA VAL A 405 -8.77 19.72 -12.49
C VAL A 405 -9.78 19.79 -11.36
N THR A 406 -10.59 18.75 -11.16
CA THR A 406 -11.51 18.62 -10.02
C THR A 406 -11.10 17.49 -9.08
N ALA A 407 -11.66 17.50 -7.86
CA ALA A 407 -11.47 16.40 -6.91
C ALA A 407 -12.05 15.08 -7.45
N GLU A 408 -13.19 15.13 -8.13
CA GLU A 408 -13.85 13.96 -8.74
C GLU A 408 -12.98 13.34 -9.83
N GLU A 409 -12.44 14.15 -10.73
CA GLU A 409 -11.50 13.70 -11.76
C GLU A 409 -10.21 13.13 -11.15
N THR A 410 -9.76 13.69 -10.01
CA THR A 410 -8.60 13.16 -9.27
C THR A 410 -8.90 11.78 -8.68
N TYR A 411 -10.10 11.57 -8.11
CA TYR A 411 -10.48 10.24 -7.59
C TYR A 411 -10.67 9.22 -8.72
N GLU A 412 -11.18 9.63 -9.88
CA GLU A 412 -11.28 8.80 -11.08
C GLU A 412 -9.89 8.38 -11.59
N GLU A 413 -8.97 9.35 -11.70
CA GLU A 413 -7.57 9.08 -12.06
C GLU A 413 -6.95 8.08 -11.08
N GLN A 414 -7.08 8.30 -9.77
CA GLN A 414 -6.54 7.42 -8.73
C GLN A 414 -7.14 6.00 -8.79
N PHE A 415 -8.45 5.90 -9.07
CA PHE A 415 -9.09 4.59 -9.24
C PHE A 415 -8.43 3.82 -10.38
N ARG A 416 -8.25 4.46 -11.53
CA ARG A 416 -7.55 3.88 -12.68
C ARG A 416 -6.08 3.57 -12.37
N SER A 417 -5.32 4.55 -11.89
CA SER A 417 -3.87 4.49 -11.84
C SER A 417 -3.30 3.65 -10.70
N SER A 418 -3.99 3.55 -9.57
CA SER A 418 -3.47 2.85 -8.38
C SER A 418 -4.40 1.78 -7.79
N ILE A 419 -5.72 1.87 -7.96
CA ILE A 419 -6.63 0.88 -7.34
C ILE A 419 -6.90 -0.28 -8.30
N LEU A 420 -7.15 0.03 -9.56
CA LEU A 420 -7.32 -0.97 -10.62
C LEU A 420 -5.98 -1.61 -11.02
N ARG A 421 -4.85 -0.94 -10.73
CA ARG A 421 -3.49 -1.39 -11.01
C ARG A 421 -2.91 -2.18 -9.84
N MET A 422 -3.22 -3.48 -9.78
CA MET A 422 -2.82 -4.38 -8.68
C MET A 422 -1.30 -4.63 -8.56
N VAL A 423 -0.50 -4.17 -9.53
CA VAL A 423 0.97 -4.31 -9.55
C VAL A 423 1.58 -3.03 -10.11
N GLU A 424 2.28 -2.28 -9.26
CA GLU A 424 3.00 -1.07 -9.63
C GLU A 424 4.17 -0.76 -8.68
N ASP A 425 5.06 0.15 -9.12
CA ASP A 425 5.98 0.82 -8.21
C ASP A 425 5.25 1.93 -7.46
N THR A 426 4.92 1.66 -6.21
CA THR A 426 4.18 2.56 -5.32
C THR A 426 5.07 3.62 -4.68
N ALA A 427 6.39 3.59 -4.90
CA ALA A 427 7.30 4.61 -4.36
C ALA A 427 7.02 5.99 -4.99
N LEU A 428 6.90 6.04 -6.32
CA LEU A 428 6.59 7.26 -7.06
C LEU A 428 6.15 6.97 -8.50
N ASN A 429 5.00 7.51 -8.93
CA ASN A 429 4.56 7.40 -10.32
C ASN A 429 5.29 8.41 -11.23
N ARG A 430 6.52 8.05 -11.66
CA ARG A 430 7.38 8.90 -12.49
C ARG A 430 6.77 9.20 -13.85
N THR A 431 6.11 8.24 -14.49
CA THR A 431 5.51 8.39 -15.82
C THR A 431 4.46 9.50 -15.82
N LEU A 432 3.52 9.46 -14.88
CA LEU A 432 2.48 10.46 -14.77
C LEU A 432 3.06 11.83 -14.36
N LEU A 433 3.97 11.87 -13.39
CA LEU A 433 4.58 13.11 -12.90
C LEU A 433 5.42 13.82 -13.98
N ALA A 434 6.11 13.08 -14.86
CA ALA A 434 6.95 13.67 -15.91
C ALA A 434 6.16 14.52 -16.92
N THR A 435 4.83 14.35 -17.00
CA THR A 435 3.95 15.09 -17.93
C THR A 435 3.79 16.58 -17.58
N THR A 436 4.14 16.99 -16.36
CA THR A 436 4.01 18.39 -15.93
C THR A 436 5.31 18.92 -15.33
N GLU A 437 5.52 20.22 -15.40
CA GLU A 437 6.67 20.86 -14.74
C GLU A 437 6.63 20.70 -13.21
N PRO A 438 5.50 20.92 -12.51
CA PRO A 438 5.41 20.60 -11.09
C PRO A 438 5.70 19.14 -10.77
N GLY A 439 5.22 18.20 -11.60
CA GLY A 439 5.47 16.78 -11.40
C GLY A 439 6.95 16.42 -11.55
N ARG A 440 7.67 17.01 -12.51
CA ARG A 440 9.13 16.86 -12.61
C ARG A 440 9.87 17.37 -11.37
N GLN A 441 9.40 18.47 -10.77
CA GLN A 441 9.94 18.96 -9.49
C GLN A 441 9.66 17.99 -8.34
N VAL A 442 8.50 17.31 -8.33
CA VAL A 442 8.24 16.23 -7.36
C VAL A 442 9.26 15.12 -7.50
N VAL A 443 9.56 14.70 -8.74
CA VAL A 443 10.58 13.67 -9.01
C VAL A 443 11.95 14.11 -8.50
N GLU A 444 12.37 15.34 -8.80
CA GLU A 444 13.65 15.89 -8.34
C GLU A 444 13.72 15.97 -6.81
N LEU A 445 12.66 16.44 -6.15
CA LEU A 445 12.59 16.50 -4.68
C LEU A 445 12.60 15.10 -4.07
N PHE A 446 11.89 14.15 -4.67
CA PHE A 446 11.92 12.76 -4.23
C PHE A 446 13.35 12.22 -4.28
N ASP A 447 14.01 12.34 -5.42
CA ASP A 447 15.36 11.83 -5.67
C ASP A 447 16.44 12.54 -4.82
N SER A 448 16.25 13.83 -4.53
CA SER A 448 17.24 14.62 -3.79
C SER A 448 17.04 14.62 -2.27
N VAL A 449 15.83 14.38 -1.79
CA VAL A 449 15.44 14.42 -0.37
C VAL A 449 15.02 13.04 0.12
N VAL A 450 13.91 12.51 -0.39
CA VAL A 450 13.19 11.36 0.18
C VAL A 450 14.05 10.09 0.13
N THR A 451 14.75 9.85 -0.97
CA THR A 451 15.62 8.68 -1.15
C THR A 451 16.82 8.63 -0.19
N LYS A 452 17.17 9.77 0.43
CA LYS A 452 18.32 9.89 1.35
C LYS A 452 17.92 9.83 2.82
N GLU A 453 16.62 9.79 3.10
CA GLU A 453 16.08 9.65 4.43
C GLU A 453 15.85 8.20 4.80
N GLY A 454 15.68 7.93 6.08
CA GLY A 454 15.30 6.59 6.53
C GLY A 454 15.97 6.21 7.84
N ARG A 455 15.21 5.53 8.70
CA ARG A 455 15.73 4.80 9.86
C ARG A 455 15.55 3.32 9.62
N GLU A 456 16.66 2.60 9.70
CA GLU A 456 16.70 1.14 9.70
C GLU A 456 16.39 0.59 11.09
N GLY A 457 15.87 -0.63 11.15
CA GLY A 457 15.68 -1.35 12.39
C GLY A 457 15.70 -2.85 12.14
N ILE A 458 15.84 -3.62 13.22
CA ILE A 458 15.60 -5.05 13.19
C ILE A 458 14.07 -5.25 13.17
N SER A 459 13.60 -6.09 12.26
CA SER A 459 12.19 -6.46 12.13
C SER A 459 12.04 -7.97 11.94
N PHE A 460 10.83 -8.47 12.12
CA PHE A 460 10.53 -9.90 12.09
C PHE A 460 9.36 -10.18 11.15
N LEU A 461 9.55 -11.16 10.27
CA LEU A 461 8.52 -11.65 9.35
C LEU A 461 8.49 -13.19 9.41
N PRO A 462 7.40 -13.84 9.89
CA PRO A 462 6.18 -13.25 10.47
C PRO A 462 6.44 -12.30 11.63
N GLU A 463 5.47 -11.41 11.93
CA GLU A 463 5.50 -10.61 13.16
C GLU A 463 5.65 -11.50 14.41
N LEU A 464 6.18 -10.94 15.49
CA LEU A 464 6.36 -11.67 16.75
C LEU A 464 5.00 -12.13 17.32
N GLU A 465 4.89 -13.40 17.66
CA GLU A 465 3.66 -13.98 18.22
C GLU A 465 3.28 -13.29 19.55
N ALA A 466 4.27 -12.98 20.38
CA ALA A 466 4.10 -12.25 21.62
C ALA A 466 3.49 -10.86 21.38
N SER A 467 3.83 -10.17 20.29
CA SER A 467 3.22 -8.87 19.95
C SER A 467 1.72 -9.01 19.68
N GLY A 468 1.28 -10.10 19.05
CA GLY A 468 -0.14 -10.39 18.85
C GLY A 468 -0.86 -10.81 20.14
N LYS A 469 -0.16 -11.47 21.06
CA LYS A 469 -0.71 -11.98 22.33
C LYS A 469 -0.99 -10.88 23.36
N TYR A 470 -0.19 -9.82 23.39
CA TYR A 470 -0.27 -8.77 24.41
C TYR A 470 -0.83 -7.46 23.82
N SER A 471 -2.15 -7.26 23.88
CA SER A 471 -2.82 -6.10 23.25
C SER A 471 -2.27 -4.73 23.65
N ASP A 472 -1.81 -4.60 24.90
CA ASP A 472 -1.37 -3.32 25.49
C ASP A 472 0.11 -3.02 25.24
N ALA A 473 0.94 -4.07 25.11
CA ALA A 473 2.39 -3.98 24.94
C ALA A 473 2.85 -4.30 23.50
N GLY A 474 2.01 -4.98 22.71
CA GLY A 474 2.32 -5.44 21.38
C GLY A 474 2.65 -4.32 20.42
N LEU A 475 3.80 -4.44 19.75
CA LEU A 475 4.19 -3.52 18.69
C LEU A 475 3.54 -3.96 17.37
N LYS A 476 3.15 -2.98 16.56
CA LYS A 476 2.61 -3.20 15.22
C LYS A 476 3.43 -2.44 14.18
N PHE A 477 3.19 -2.69 12.91
CA PHE A 477 3.94 -2.06 11.81
C PHE A 477 3.93 -0.52 11.87
N SER A 478 2.77 0.09 12.09
CA SER A 478 2.60 1.55 12.09
C SER A 478 1.78 2.08 13.26
N ASP A 479 1.49 1.24 14.25
CA ASP A 479 0.77 1.64 15.46
C ASP A 479 1.66 1.42 16.69
N MET A 480 1.63 2.39 17.59
CA MET A 480 2.32 2.33 18.87
C MET A 480 1.56 1.41 19.84
N PRO A 481 2.26 0.70 20.75
CA PRO A 481 1.60 -0.02 21.83
C PRO A 481 0.71 0.93 22.67
N PRO A 482 -0.52 0.52 23.06
CA PRO A 482 -1.41 1.37 23.87
C PRO A 482 -0.77 1.92 25.16
N ILE A 483 0.02 1.13 25.89
CA ILE A 483 0.74 1.60 27.09
C ILE A 483 1.68 2.75 26.72
N ILE A 484 2.52 2.54 25.72
CA ILE A 484 3.49 3.52 25.24
C ILE A 484 2.79 4.81 24.81
N LEU A 485 1.78 4.71 23.94
CA LEU A 485 1.01 5.86 23.47
C LEU A 485 0.38 6.65 24.62
N ASN A 486 -0.27 5.97 25.57
CA ASN A 486 -0.96 6.62 26.68
C ASN A 486 -0.01 7.42 27.58
N HIS A 487 1.16 6.87 27.92
CA HIS A 487 2.16 7.58 28.71
C HIS A 487 2.76 8.76 27.96
N MET A 488 3.08 8.59 26.66
CA MET A 488 3.58 9.69 25.83
C MET A 488 2.59 10.86 25.77
N LEU A 489 1.29 10.58 25.60
CA LEU A 489 0.25 11.60 25.63
C LEU A 489 0.19 12.32 26.98
N LYS A 490 0.20 11.57 28.11
CA LYS A 490 0.24 12.17 29.46
C LYS A 490 1.45 13.07 29.65
N MET A 491 2.61 12.66 29.16
CA MET A 491 3.84 13.45 29.26
C MET A 491 3.76 14.75 28.45
N ILE A 492 3.24 14.70 27.22
CA ILE A 492 3.03 15.89 26.38
C ILE A 492 2.03 16.84 27.03
N TYR A 493 0.91 16.32 27.55
CA TYR A 493 -0.10 17.09 28.28
C TYR A 493 0.36 17.59 29.67
N GLY A 494 1.58 17.23 30.11
CA GLY A 494 2.10 17.60 31.42
C GLY A 494 1.40 16.93 32.60
N LYS A 495 0.72 15.80 32.37
CA LYS A 495 0.09 14.96 33.40
C LYS A 495 1.06 13.95 34.02
N GLU A 496 2.21 13.76 33.40
CA GLU A 496 3.27 12.86 33.83
C GLU A 496 4.63 13.48 33.48
N PRO A 497 5.66 13.40 34.34
CA PRO A 497 6.96 13.96 34.01
C PRO A 497 7.69 13.09 32.99
N ILE A 498 8.36 13.71 32.00
CA ILE A 498 9.16 12.99 30.99
C ILE A 498 10.28 12.14 31.64
N SER A 499 10.76 12.55 32.81
CA SER A 499 11.73 11.79 33.61
C SER A 499 11.25 10.39 34.01
N ASP A 500 9.94 10.13 34.01
CA ASP A 500 9.35 8.84 34.36
C ASP A 500 9.39 7.82 33.22
N TRP A 501 9.96 8.15 32.06
CA TRP A 501 10.12 7.20 30.94
C TRP A 501 10.68 5.82 31.34
N PRO A 502 11.71 5.70 32.22
CA PRO A 502 12.17 4.40 32.69
C PRO A 502 11.07 3.55 33.38
N LYS A 503 10.17 4.19 34.14
CA LYS A 503 9.03 3.49 34.79
C LYS A 503 8.03 2.99 33.76
N VAL A 504 7.83 3.74 32.67
CA VAL A 504 7.00 3.29 31.54
C VAL A 504 7.57 2.03 30.91
N LEU A 505 8.91 1.93 30.78
CA LEU A 505 9.56 0.72 30.26
C LEU A 505 9.41 -0.47 31.22
N GLU A 506 9.49 -0.25 32.54
CA GLU A 506 9.23 -1.28 33.54
C GLU A 506 7.78 -1.81 33.45
N GLU A 507 6.80 -0.90 33.34
CA GLU A 507 5.40 -1.27 33.16
C GLU A 507 5.21 -2.05 31.86
N TRP A 508 5.72 -1.54 30.73
CA TRP A 508 5.62 -2.21 29.43
C TRP A 508 6.23 -3.62 29.46
N ARG A 509 7.41 -3.79 30.09
CA ARG A 509 8.03 -5.11 30.32
C ARG A 509 7.10 -6.05 31.08
N SER A 510 6.49 -5.57 32.17
CA SER A 510 5.58 -6.37 33.01
C SER A 510 4.28 -6.78 32.30
N LYS A 511 3.87 -6.01 31.28
CA LYS A 511 2.62 -6.20 30.53
C LYS A 511 2.78 -7.05 29.26
N GLY A 512 3.89 -7.76 29.13
CA GLY A 512 4.18 -8.66 28.01
C GLY A 512 5.45 -8.29 27.24
N GLY A 513 6.02 -7.11 27.50
CA GLY A 513 7.24 -6.66 26.85
C GLY A 513 8.45 -7.59 27.05
N ASN A 514 8.56 -8.26 28.20
CA ASN A 514 9.62 -9.25 28.42
C ASN A 514 9.50 -10.48 27.50
N GLU A 515 8.28 -10.95 27.22
CA GLU A 515 8.06 -12.07 26.29
C GLU A 515 8.35 -11.63 24.85
N ILE A 516 7.99 -10.40 24.49
CA ILE A 516 8.32 -9.80 23.18
C ILE A 516 9.84 -9.72 23.00
N ILE A 517 10.58 -9.21 23.99
CA ILE A 517 12.04 -9.11 23.95
C ILE A 517 12.68 -10.50 23.87
N LYS A 518 12.17 -11.46 24.64
CA LYS A 518 12.65 -12.83 24.63
C LYS A 518 12.49 -13.47 23.25
N GLU A 519 11.29 -13.42 22.67
CA GLU A 519 11.04 -13.96 21.34
C GLU A 519 11.89 -13.26 20.27
N ALA A 520 11.96 -11.93 20.30
CA ALA A 520 12.79 -11.16 19.39
C ALA A 520 14.27 -11.57 19.46
N THR A 521 14.79 -11.78 20.67
CA THR A 521 16.17 -12.19 20.91
C THR A 521 16.43 -13.62 20.44
N GLU A 522 15.51 -14.55 20.73
CA GLU A 522 15.59 -15.96 20.29
C GLU A 522 15.56 -16.06 18.75
N ARG A 523 14.64 -15.35 18.10
CA ARG A 523 14.53 -15.30 16.63
C ARG A 523 15.72 -14.61 15.99
N TYR A 524 16.22 -13.52 16.59
CA TYR A 524 17.44 -12.86 16.14
C TYR A 524 18.65 -13.82 16.15
N ASN A 525 18.85 -14.53 17.26
CA ASN A 525 19.97 -15.44 17.42
C ASN A 525 19.89 -16.67 16.50
N SER A 526 18.68 -17.17 16.23
CA SER A 526 18.43 -18.29 15.32
C SER A 526 18.31 -17.88 13.84
N LYS A 527 18.31 -16.57 13.55
CA LYS A 527 18.03 -15.99 12.22
C LYS A 527 16.65 -16.35 11.67
N ASP A 528 15.70 -16.64 12.54
CA ASP A 528 14.35 -17.06 12.16
C ASP A 528 13.46 -15.86 11.81
N GLY A 529 13.23 -15.67 10.51
CA GLY A 529 12.40 -14.59 9.98
C GLY A 529 12.91 -13.20 10.32
N VAL A 530 14.22 -13.04 10.52
CA VAL A 530 14.85 -11.76 10.85
C VAL A 530 15.08 -10.96 9.58
N LYS A 531 14.65 -9.70 9.58
CA LYS A 531 14.98 -8.71 8.56
C LYS A 531 15.82 -7.61 9.20
N LEU A 532 17.02 -7.43 8.66
CA LEU A 532 17.87 -6.30 9.01
C LEU A 532 17.52 -5.14 8.09
N GLY A 533 17.38 -3.93 8.63
CA GLY A 533 17.39 -2.74 7.78
C GLY A 533 18.80 -2.58 7.20
N GLU A 534 18.93 -2.74 5.89
CA GLU A 534 20.14 -2.44 5.12
C GLU A 534 20.08 -1.04 4.49
#